data_AF-A0A426XLV9-F1
#
_entry.id   AF-A0A426XLV9-F1
#
_cell.length_a   1.000
_cell.length_b   1.000
_cell.length_c   1.000
_cell.angle_alpha   90.00
_cell.angle_beta   90.00
_cell.angle_gamma   90.00
#
_symmetry.space_group_name_H-M   'P 1'
#
loop_
_entity.id
_entity.type
_entity.pdbx_description
1 polymer ?
#
loop_
_entity_poly.entity_id
_entity_poly.type
_entity_poly.pdbx_seq_one_letter_code
_entity_poly.pdbx_strand_id
1 'polypeptide(L)'
;MPPQEWFAERFNAAVFENELKWYATEPEPGRLNYTLADEMLEFVMSNQIIARGHNIFWEDPIYTPSWVRKLSGDDLRAAVRSRIQSLLSRYRGQFVHWDVSNEMLHFDFYEQRLGSNASSEFFHTAKQSDPLATLFMNEFNVVETCSDARSTVDSYITRLKELKNAGAILEGIGLEGHFWRPNIPLMRAVLDKLSTLELPIWLTEIDISKKVDAQKQALYLEEVLREGFSHPSVGGIILWTALHPNGCYQMCLTDQSFGNLPTGDVVDELLKEWETTEGGLTDEHGQYSFIGFLGEYKVSVVAGNESTETSLFLSRGRETKHATVHL
;
A
#
# COMPACT_ATOMS: atom_id res chain seq x y z
N MET A 1 2.36 21.50 -14.94
CA MET A 1 1.69 20.20 -15.17
C MET A 1 0.48 20.14 -14.24
N PRO A 2 -0.71 19.73 -14.70
CA PRO A 2 -1.86 19.49 -13.84
C PRO A 2 -1.57 18.40 -12.78
N PRO A 3 -2.21 18.45 -11.59
CA PRO A 3 -1.99 17.48 -10.52
C PRO A 3 -2.16 16.01 -10.93
N GLN A 4 -3.19 15.76 -11.74
CA GLN A 4 -3.55 14.42 -12.22
C GLN A 4 -2.50 13.85 -13.16
N GLU A 5 -2.00 14.66 -14.10
CA GLU A 5 -0.92 14.26 -15.01
C GLU A 5 0.37 14.00 -14.21
N TRP A 6 0.69 14.88 -13.25
CA TRP A 6 1.87 14.72 -12.39
C TRP A 6 1.85 13.40 -11.61
N PHE A 7 0.69 13.00 -11.09
CA PHE A 7 0.50 11.75 -10.36
C PHE A 7 0.59 10.54 -11.30
N ALA A 8 -0.14 10.55 -12.43
CA ALA A 8 -0.23 9.41 -13.34
C ALA A 8 1.10 9.08 -14.04
N GLU A 9 1.98 10.06 -14.22
CA GLU A 9 3.33 9.83 -14.75
C GLU A 9 4.27 9.10 -13.78
N ARG A 10 3.97 9.08 -12.47
CA ARG A 10 4.91 8.63 -11.42
C ARG A 10 4.46 7.38 -10.69
N PHE A 11 3.15 7.22 -10.49
CA PHE A 11 2.65 6.21 -9.56
C PHE A 11 1.74 5.23 -10.27
N ASN A 12 2.02 3.94 -10.06
CA ASN A 12 1.21 2.82 -10.54
C ASN A 12 0.26 2.26 -9.47
N ALA A 13 0.30 2.80 -8.26
CA ALA A 13 -0.61 2.48 -7.16
C ALA A 13 -1.06 3.73 -6.40
N ALA A 14 -2.26 3.70 -5.85
CA ALA A 14 -2.85 4.79 -5.07
C ALA A 14 -3.49 4.29 -3.77
N VAL A 15 -3.53 5.16 -2.78
CA VAL A 15 -4.35 5.03 -1.56
C VAL A 15 -5.09 6.35 -1.36
N PHE A 16 -6.33 6.30 -0.87
CA PHE A 16 -7.10 7.50 -0.57
C PHE A 16 -6.91 7.86 0.89
N GLU A 17 -6.45 9.09 1.16
CA GLU A 17 -5.98 9.51 2.48
C GLU A 17 -7.13 9.52 3.51
N ASN A 18 -8.32 9.96 3.08
CA ASN A 18 -9.48 10.12 3.94
C ASN A 18 -10.79 9.63 3.32
N GLU A 19 -10.88 9.58 1.99
CA GLU A 19 -12.13 9.54 1.25
C GLU A 19 -12.87 8.20 1.38
N LEU A 20 -12.19 7.16 1.90
CA LEU A 20 -12.80 5.89 2.25
C LEU A 20 -13.00 5.69 3.76
N LYS A 21 -12.41 6.51 4.63
CA LYS A 21 -12.54 6.35 6.08
C LYS A 21 -14.01 6.52 6.51
N TRP A 22 -14.40 5.84 7.59
CA TRP A 22 -15.81 5.73 7.97
C TRP A 22 -16.45 7.09 8.26
N TYR A 23 -15.72 8.02 8.88
CA TYR A 23 -16.22 9.38 9.11
C TYR A 23 -16.45 10.19 7.83
N ALA A 24 -15.70 9.92 6.76
CA ALA A 24 -15.86 10.63 5.49
C ALA A 24 -17.07 10.10 4.72
N THR A 25 -17.28 8.78 4.78
CA THR A 25 -18.26 8.08 3.96
C THR A 25 -19.60 7.85 4.64
N GLU A 26 -19.68 7.91 5.97
CA GLU A 26 -20.92 7.84 6.75
C GLU A 26 -20.83 8.71 8.04
N PRO A 27 -20.79 10.05 7.89
CA PRO A 27 -20.68 10.95 9.05
C PRO A 27 -21.89 10.90 9.99
N GLU A 28 -23.06 10.50 9.46
CA GLU A 28 -24.29 10.29 10.21
C GLU A 28 -24.90 8.92 9.82
N PRO A 29 -25.64 8.24 10.73
CA PRO A 29 -26.17 6.91 10.47
C PRO A 29 -27.00 6.86 9.18
N GLY A 30 -26.62 5.99 8.24
CA GLY A 30 -27.30 5.80 6.96
C GLY A 30 -27.12 6.93 5.95
N ARG A 31 -26.40 8.01 6.27
CA ARG A 31 -26.06 9.09 5.32
C ARG A 31 -24.75 8.80 4.62
N LEU A 32 -24.82 7.93 3.63
CA LEU A 32 -23.66 7.52 2.84
C LEU A 32 -23.27 8.61 1.83
N ASN A 33 -21.98 8.92 1.74
CA ASN A 33 -21.40 9.78 0.71
C ASN A 33 -20.11 9.17 0.18
N TYR A 34 -20.11 8.76 -1.08
CA TYR A 34 -18.96 8.16 -1.75
C TYR A 34 -18.45 9.00 -2.92
N THR A 35 -19.02 10.18 -3.19
CA THR A 35 -18.79 10.96 -4.41
C THR A 35 -17.31 11.19 -4.68
N LEU A 36 -16.54 11.67 -3.69
CA LEU A 36 -15.11 11.92 -3.87
C LEU A 36 -14.31 10.63 -4.11
N ALA A 37 -14.63 9.56 -3.36
CA ALA A 37 -13.98 8.28 -3.55
C ALA A 37 -14.30 7.67 -4.93
N ASP A 38 -15.51 7.86 -5.44
CA ASP A 38 -15.90 7.42 -6.78
C ASP A 38 -15.12 8.17 -7.87
N GLU A 39 -15.03 9.51 -7.76
CA GLU A 39 -14.29 10.35 -8.71
C GLU A 39 -12.79 10.02 -8.72
N MET A 40 -12.20 9.80 -7.53
CA MET A 40 -10.80 9.39 -7.40
C MET A 40 -10.57 7.99 -7.96
N LEU A 41 -11.49 7.05 -7.72
CA LEU A 41 -11.41 5.69 -8.23
C LEU A 41 -11.52 5.65 -9.76
N GLU A 42 -12.42 6.44 -10.34
CA GLU A 42 -12.54 6.59 -11.79
C GLU A 42 -11.22 7.12 -12.38
N PHE A 43 -10.63 8.15 -11.78
CA PHE A 43 -9.35 8.69 -12.22
C PHE A 43 -8.23 7.64 -12.20
N VAL A 44 -8.01 6.93 -11.08
CA VAL A 44 -6.92 5.94 -11.00
C VAL A 44 -7.15 4.77 -11.95
N MET A 45 -8.39 4.27 -12.07
CA MET A 45 -8.71 3.18 -12.99
C MET A 45 -8.53 3.58 -14.45
N SER A 46 -8.92 4.81 -14.83
CA SER A 46 -8.74 5.32 -16.20
C SER A 46 -7.27 5.44 -16.61
N ASN A 47 -6.36 5.55 -15.64
CA ASN A 47 -4.92 5.61 -15.83
C ASN A 47 -4.23 4.27 -15.55
N GLN A 48 -4.97 3.17 -15.41
CA GLN A 48 -4.44 1.83 -15.14
C GLN A 48 -3.65 1.72 -13.82
N ILE A 49 -3.97 2.58 -12.85
CA ILE A 49 -3.36 2.64 -11.52
C ILE A 49 -4.19 1.78 -10.57
N ILE A 50 -3.55 0.89 -9.82
CA ILE A 50 -4.25 0.05 -8.83
C ILE A 50 -4.55 0.86 -7.57
N ALA A 51 -5.66 0.55 -6.89
CA ALA A 51 -6.04 1.25 -5.66
C ALA A 51 -6.06 0.31 -4.45
N ARG A 52 -5.53 0.82 -3.33
CA ARG A 52 -5.60 0.21 -2.00
C ARG A 52 -6.70 0.90 -1.18
N GLY A 53 -7.63 0.11 -0.66
CA GLY A 53 -8.73 0.61 0.14
C GLY A 53 -8.31 0.81 1.59
N HIS A 54 -8.25 2.06 2.03
CA HIS A 54 -7.83 2.46 3.37
C HIS A 54 -8.90 3.36 4.03
N ASN A 55 -9.61 2.92 5.05
CA ASN A 55 -9.67 1.58 5.63
C ASN A 55 -11.14 1.21 5.91
N ILE A 56 -11.42 -0.07 6.19
CA ILE A 56 -12.77 -0.50 6.57
C ILE A 56 -13.05 -0.04 8.01
N PHE A 57 -12.17 -0.41 8.94
CA PHE A 57 -12.21 -0.03 10.34
C PHE A 57 -10.86 0.52 10.82
N TRP A 58 -10.93 1.60 11.58
CA TRP A 58 -9.82 2.13 12.36
C TRP A 58 -10.13 1.94 13.83
N GLU A 59 -9.23 1.25 14.54
CA GLU A 59 -9.46 0.85 15.93
C GLU A 59 -9.33 2.01 16.93
N ASP A 60 -8.64 3.11 16.57
CA ASP A 60 -8.62 4.30 17.41
C ASP A 60 -10.00 4.97 17.40
N PRO A 61 -10.68 5.06 18.57
CA PRO A 61 -12.00 5.66 18.65
C PRO A 61 -12.03 7.12 18.19
N ILE A 62 -10.93 7.88 18.24
CA ILE A 62 -10.97 9.30 17.83
C ILE A 62 -11.31 9.47 16.35
N TYR A 63 -10.98 8.48 15.52
CA TYR A 63 -11.30 8.46 14.09
C TYR A 63 -12.57 7.66 13.78
N THR A 64 -13.25 7.11 14.78
CA THR A 64 -14.54 6.46 14.58
C THR A 64 -15.68 7.51 14.62
N PRO A 65 -16.68 7.44 13.71
CA PRO A 65 -17.79 8.40 13.69
C PRO A 65 -18.44 8.54 15.07
N SER A 66 -18.81 9.78 15.42
CA SER A 66 -19.31 10.08 16.77
C SER A 66 -20.59 9.31 17.14
N TRP A 67 -21.40 8.93 16.14
CA TRP A 67 -22.59 8.13 16.34
C TRP A 67 -22.24 6.65 16.60
N VAL A 68 -21.26 6.09 15.90
CA VAL A 68 -20.76 4.71 16.11
C VAL A 68 -20.13 4.57 17.49
N ARG A 69 -19.35 5.56 17.93
CA ARG A 69 -18.73 5.57 19.26
C ARG A 69 -19.70 5.40 20.44
N LYS A 70 -20.96 5.77 20.24
CA LYS A 70 -22.03 5.67 21.26
C LYS A 70 -22.72 4.31 21.27
N LEU A 71 -22.43 3.45 20.30
CA LEU A 71 -23.05 2.13 20.16
C LEU A 71 -22.26 1.06 20.93
N SER A 72 -22.95 -0.01 21.28
CA SER A 72 -22.38 -1.23 21.85
C SER A 72 -23.31 -2.43 21.52
N GLY A 73 -22.85 -3.65 21.81
CA GLY A 73 -23.66 -4.86 21.64
C GLY A 73 -24.23 -5.02 20.23
N ASP A 74 -25.52 -5.32 20.14
CA ASP A 74 -26.19 -5.60 18.86
C ASP A 74 -26.27 -4.38 17.93
N ASP A 75 -26.40 -3.17 18.48
CA ASP A 75 -26.46 -1.94 17.68
C ASP A 75 -25.12 -1.66 16.99
N LEU A 76 -24.00 -1.82 17.71
CA LEU A 76 -22.67 -1.69 17.12
C LEU A 76 -22.41 -2.81 16.11
N ARG A 77 -22.82 -4.05 16.41
CA ARG A 77 -22.69 -5.18 15.49
C ARG A 77 -23.46 -4.93 14.18
N ALA A 78 -24.65 -4.35 14.28
CA ALA A 78 -25.44 -3.96 13.11
C ALA A 78 -24.76 -2.85 12.29
N ALA A 79 -24.19 -1.83 12.96
CA ALA A 79 -23.46 -0.75 12.29
C ALA A 79 -22.21 -1.24 11.56
N VAL A 80 -21.40 -2.09 12.21
CA VAL A 80 -20.22 -2.75 11.60
C VAL A 80 -20.61 -3.57 10.37
N ARG A 81 -21.68 -4.37 10.47
CA ARG A 81 -22.16 -5.15 9.31
C ARG A 81 -22.62 -4.24 8.17
N SER A 82 -23.37 -3.19 8.49
CA SER A 82 -23.82 -2.20 7.51
C SER A 82 -22.64 -1.53 6.80
N ARG A 83 -21.59 -1.19 7.56
CA ARG A 83 -20.35 -0.60 7.03
C ARG A 83 -19.65 -1.50 6.02
N ILE A 84 -19.42 -2.76 6.37
CA ILE A 84 -18.80 -3.73 5.45
C ILE A 84 -19.68 -3.88 4.21
N GLN A 85 -21.00 -4.03 4.40
CA GLN A 85 -21.93 -4.23 3.30
C GLN A 85 -21.97 -3.02 2.36
N SER A 86 -22.08 -1.78 2.86
CA SER A 86 -22.18 -0.59 2.02
C SER A 86 -20.89 -0.34 1.25
N LEU A 87 -19.73 -0.49 1.91
CA LEU A 87 -18.43 -0.24 1.31
C LEU A 87 -18.04 -1.32 0.30
N LEU A 88 -18.07 -2.59 0.71
CA LEU A 88 -17.59 -3.69 -0.14
C LEU A 88 -18.59 -4.11 -1.21
N SER A 89 -19.90 -3.93 -1.02
CA SER A 89 -20.85 -4.16 -2.13
C SER A 89 -20.68 -3.14 -3.24
N ARG A 90 -20.33 -1.89 -2.90
CA ARG A 90 -20.08 -0.82 -3.87
C ARG A 90 -18.78 -1.03 -4.64
N TYR A 91 -17.72 -1.37 -3.92
CA TYR A 91 -16.36 -1.39 -4.47
C TYR A 91 -15.79 -2.78 -4.74
N ARG A 92 -16.65 -3.81 -4.76
CA ARG A 92 -16.24 -5.20 -5.00
C ARG A 92 -15.39 -5.32 -6.26
N GLY A 93 -14.17 -5.82 -6.10
CA GLY A 93 -13.23 -6.05 -7.19
C GLY A 93 -12.61 -4.77 -7.78
N GLN A 94 -12.82 -3.60 -7.18
CA GLN A 94 -12.24 -2.33 -7.64
C GLN A 94 -10.96 -1.94 -6.87
N PHE A 95 -10.85 -2.36 -5.61
CA PHE A 95 -9.61 -2.22 -4.84
C PHE A 95 -8.89 -3.57 -4.78
N VAL A 96 -7.59 -3.58 -5.08
CA VAL A 96 -6.79 -4.80 -5.04
C VAL A 96 -6.51 -5.24 -3.60
N HIS A 97 -6.48 -4.28 -2.68
CA HIS A 97 -6.16 -4.47 -1.26
C HIS A 97 -7.19 -3.77 -0.38
N TRP A 98 -7.45 -4.32 0.82
CA TRP A 98 -8.19 -3.64 1.87
C TRP A 98 -7.46 -3.71 3.20
N ASP A 99 -7.29 -2.56 3.85
CA ASP A 99 -7.04 -2.48 5.28
C ASP A 99 -8.33 -2.74 6.03
N VAL A 100 -8.48 -3.95 6.56
CA VAL A 100 -9.70 -4.33 7.27
C VAL A 100 -9.72 -3.68 8.65
N SER A 101 -8.60 -3.80 9.39
CA SER A 101 -8.39 -3.16 10.69
C SER A 101 -7.07 -2.40 10.67
N ASN A 102 -7.15 -1.09 10.95
CA ASN A 102 -6.03 -0.19 11.15
C ASN A 102 -5.76 -0.01 12.64
N GLU A 103 -4.51 -0.15 13.08
CA GLU A 103 -4.04 0.20 14.43
C GLU A 103 -4.55 -0.65 15.60
N MET A 104 -4.80 -1.94 15.35
CA MET A 104 -5.31 -2.90 16.33
C MET A 104 -4.29 -3.44 17.36
N LEU A 105 -3.00 -3.09 17.24
CA LEU A 105 -2.00 -3.30 18.29
C LEU A 105 -2.05 -2.21 19.35
N HIS A 106 -2.50 -1.01 18.98
CA HIS A 106 -2.54 0.15 19.88
C HIS A 106 -3.91 0.39 20.48
N PHE A 107 -4.96 0.03 19.74
CA PHE A 107 -6.35 0.29 20.08
C PHE A 107 -7.21 -0.96 19.84
N ASP A 108 -8.34 -1.04 20.54
CA ASP A 108 -9.20 -2.22 20.59
C ASP A 108 -10.69 -1.84 20.70
N PHE A 109 -11.09 -0.71 20.08
CA PHE A 109 -12.42 -0.14 20.23
C PHE A 109 -13.55 -1.15 19.96
N TYR A 110 -13.40 -1.94 18.89
CA TYR A 110 -14.42 -2.91 18.50
C TYR A 110 -14.35 -4.19 19.35
N GLU A 111 -13.16 -4.75 19.59
CA GLU A 111 -13.00 -5.96 20.41
C GLU A 111 -13.50 -5.76 21.85
N GLN A 112 -13.29 -4.59 22.44
CA GLN A 112 -13.83 -4.26 23.77
C GLN A 112 -15.36 -4.27 23.84
N ARG A 113 -16.04 -3.96 22.73
CA ARG A 113 -17.51 -3.76 22.69
C ARG A 113 -18.27 -4.93 22.08
N LEU A 114 -17.63 -5.68 21.20
CA LEU A 114 -18.22 -6.78 20.45
C LEU A 114 -17.67 -8.15 20.86
N GLY A 115 -16.55 -8.18 21.60
CA GLY A 115 -15.85 -9.38 22.04
C GLY A 115 -14.53 -9.60 21.28
N SER A 116 -13.66 -10.44 21.84
CA SER A 116 -12.30 -10.69 21.32
C SER A 116 -12.22 -11.21 19.90
N ASN A 117 -13.31 -11.78 19.37
CA ASN A 117 -13.35 -12.33 18.01
C ASN A 117 -13.89 -11.33 16.97
N ALA A 118 -14.22 -10.09 17.37
CA ALA A 118 -14.80 -9.11 16.46
C ALA A 118 -13.93 -8.88 15.22
N SER A 119 -12.63 -8.68 15.41
CA SER A 119 -11.69 -8.49 14.30
C SER A 119 -11.66 -9.68 13.36
N SER A 120 -11.66 -10.92 13.86
CA SER A 120 -11.65 -12.10 12.97
C SER A 120 -12.95 -12.20 12.16
N GLU A 121 -14.10 -11.82 12.73
CA GLU A 121 -15.36 -11.69 12.02
C GLU A 121 -15.31 -10.62 10.93
N PHE A 122 -14.60 -9.51 11.14
CA PHE A 122 -14.43 -8.44 10.14
C PHE A 122 -13.67 -8.95 8.92
N PHE A 123 -12.51 -9.59 9.14
CA PHE A 123 -11.72 -10.19 8.07
C PHE A 123 -12.51 -11.27 7.32
N HIS A 124 -13.22 -12.13 8.05
CA HIS A 124 -14.03 -13.18 7.44
C HIS A 124 -15.14 -12.59 6.54
N THR A 125 -15.88 -11.61 7.05
CA THR A 125 -16.99 -10.97 6.32
C THR A 125 -16.48 -10.13 5.15
N ALA A 126 -15.33 -9.45 5.31
CA ALA A 126 -14.69 -8.72 4.24
C ALA A 126 -14.29 -9.66 3.09
N LYS A 127 -13.66 -10.80 3.41
CA LYS A 127 -13.26 -11.78 2.37
C LYS A 127 -14.45 -12.39 1.65
N GLN A 128 -15.55 -12.64 2.35
CA GLN A 128 -16.78 -13.11 1.70
C GLN A 128 -17.38 -12.07 0.75
N SER A 129 -17.30 -10.79 1.12
CA SER A 129 -17.88 -9.68 0.34
C SER A 129 -17.03 -9.35 -0.89
N ASP A 130 -15.70 -9.38 -0.76
CA ASP A 130 -14.75 -9.20 -1.84
C ASP A 130 -13.66 -10.30 -1.84
N PRO A 131 -13.94 -11.47 -2.46
CA PRO A 131 -13.01 -12.61 -2.45
C PRO A 131 -11.71 -12.38 -3.23
N LEU A 132 -11.64 -11.37 -4.09
CA LEU A 132 -10.47 -11.10 -4.93
C LEU A 132 -9.49 -10.14 -4.27
N ALA A 133 -9.95 -9.30 -3.34
CA ALA A 133 -9.06 -8.40 -2.62
C ALA A 133 -8.18 -9.16 -1.61
N THR A 134 -6.92 -8.74 -1.53
CA THR A 134 -5.98 -9.16 -0.47
C THR A 134 -6.27 -8.36 0.79
N LEU A 135 -6.48 -9.04 1.91
CA LEU A 135 -6.83 -8.38 3.18
C LEU A 135 -5.61 -8.18 4.08
N PHE A 136 -5.50 -6.96 4.62
CA PHE A 136 -4.39 -6.52 5.45
C PHE A 136 -4.84 -6.10 6.84
N MET A 137 -3.98 -6.39 7.81
CA MET A 137 -3.83 -5.62 9.05
C MET A 137 -2.75 -4.55 8.76
N ASN A 138 -2.98 -3.32 9.18
CA ASN A 138 -2.07 -2.19 8.93
C ASN A 138 -1.69 -1.53 10.25
N GLU A 139 -0.39 -1.31 10.46
CA GLU A 139 0.15 -0.82 11.73
C GLU A 139 1.35 0.09 11.61
N PHE A 140 1.38 1.11 12.48
CA PHE A 140 2.57 1.94 12.73
C PHE A 140 3.47 1.37 13.82
N ASN A 141 4.67 1.93 13.86
CA ASN A 141 5.75 1.64 14.82
C ASN A 141 6.33 0.22 14.78
N VAL A 142 5.84 -0.68 13.92
CA VAL A 142 6.40 -2.03 13.79
C VAL A 142 7.79 -2.00 13.15
N VAL A 143 7.97 -1.21 12.10
CA VAL A 143 9.20 -1.15 11.28
C VAL A 143 10.04 0.08 11.62
N GLU A 144 9.43 1.08 12.23
CA GLU A 144 9.97 2.42 12.45
C GLU A 144 10.82 2.50 13.73
N THR A 145 10.44 1.76 14.78
CA THR A 145 11.06 1.90 16.10
C THR A 145 10.93 0.65 16.95
N CYS A 146 11.92 0.39 17.82
CA CYS A 146 11.83 -0.63 18.86
C CYS A 146 11.39 -0.07 20.22
N SER A 147 11.03 1.21 20.29
CA SER A 147 10.69 1.89 21.54
C SER A 147 9.20 1.74 21.92
N ASP A 148 8.35 1.34 20.96
CA ASP A 148 6.93 1.09 21.21
C ASP A 148 6.70 -0.37 21.58
N ALA A 149 6.54 -0.64 22.88
CA ALA A 149 6.33 -1.99 23.38
C ALA A 149 4.98 -2.60 22.97
N ARG A 150 4.01 -1.80 22.50
CA ARG A 150 2.72 -2.32 22.00
C ARG A 150 2.88 -2.91 20.59
N SER A 151 3.64 -2.23 19.74
CA SER A 151 3.80 -2.55 18.32
C SER A 151 5.14 -3.18 17.99
N THR A 152 5.52 -4.23 18.73
CA THR A 152 6.72 -4.99 18.37
C THR A 152 6.40 -5.93 17.20
N VAL A 153 7.43 -6.30 16.43
CA VAL A 153 7.29 -7.35 15.40
C VAL A 153 6.75 -8.67 15.96
N ASP A 154 7.04 -9.01 17.23
CA ASP A 154 6.48 -10.18 17.90
C ASP A 154 5.00 -10.01 18.26
N SER A 155 4.59 -8.83 18.71
CA SER A 155 3.17 -8.49 18.95
C SER A 155 2.37 -8.61 17.65
N TYR A 156 2.90 -8.08 16.55
CA TYR A 156 2.27 -8.15 15.23
C TYR A 156 2.11 -9.60 14.75
N ILE A 157 3.18 -10.41 14.82
CA ILE A 157 3.14 -11.84 14.47
C ILE A 157 2.15 -12.60 15.34
N THR A 158 2.11 -12.30 16.64
CA THR A 158 1.19 -12.93 17.59
C THR A 158 -0.25 -12.62 17.19
N ARG A 159 -0.56 -11.35 16.93
CA ARG A 159 -1.90 -10.92 16.53
C ARG A 159 -2.35 -11.56 15.21
N LEU A 160 -1.49 -11.64 14.20
CA LEU A 160 -1.81 -12.34 12.95
C LEU A 160 -2.14 -13.83 13.18
N LYS A 161 -1.38 -14.50 14.06
CA LYS A 161 -1.64 -15.91 14.40
C LYS A 161 -2.97 -16.08 15.14
N GLU A 162 -3.28 -15.19 16.07
CA GLU A 162 -4.56 -15.20 16.80
C GLU A 162 -5.75 -15.05 15.85
N LEU A 163 -5.70 -14.05 14.95
CA LEU A 163 -6.73 -13.84 13.94
C LEU A 163 -6.89 -15.06 13.01
N LYS A 164 -5.77 -15.62 12.52
CA LYS A 164 -5.78 -16.82 11.68
C LYS A 164 -6.39 -18.01 12.41
N ASN A 165 -6.02 -18.23 13.67
CA ASN A 165 -6.57 -19.30 14.51
C ASN A 165 -8.07 -19.10 14.80
N ALA A 166 -8.54 -17.86 14.83
CA ALA A 166 -9.95 -17.49 14.96
C ALA A 166 -10.72 -17.50 13.62
N GLY A 167 -10.11 -17.98 12.52
CA GLY A 167 -10.76 -18.17 11.22
C GLY A 167 -10.72 -16.98 10.27
N ALA A 168 -9.93 -15.94 10.58
CA ALA A 168 -9.68 -14.83 9.67
C ALA A 168 -8.85 -15.28 8.46
N ILE A 169 -9.18 -14.75 7.28
CA ILE A 169 -8.34 -14.86 6.08
C ILE A 169 -7.52 -13.59 6.00
N LEU A 170 -6.24 -13.71 6.35
CA LEU A 170 -5.22 -12.66 6.29
C LEU A 170 -4.26 -13.01 5.18
N GLU A 171 -4.05 -12.08 4.26
CA GLU A 171 -3.29 -12.34 3.04
C GLU A 171 -2.16 -11.33 2.81
N GLY A 172 -2.02 -10.32 3.68
CA GLY A 172 -0.93 -9.35 3.61
C GLY A 172 -0.60 -8.69 4.95
N ILE A 173 0.60 -8.10 5.00
CA ILE A 173 1.14 -7.37 6.14
C ILE A 173 1.30 -5.90 5.74
N GLY A 174 0.61 -4.99 6.45
CA GLY A 174 0.70 -3.55 6.23
C GLY A 174 1.55 -2.89 7.31
N LEU A 175 2.59 -2.17 6.89
CA LEU A 175 3.50 -1.44 7.77
C LEU A 175 3.46 0.03 7.35
N GLU A 176 2.90 0.91 8.18
CA GLU A 176 2.67 2.32 7.82
C GLU A 176 3.98 3.00 7.42
N GLY A 177 4.99 2.97 8.30
CA GLY A 177 6.31 3.50 7.98
C GLY A 177 6.41 5.02 8.11
N HIS A 178 5.81 5.57 9.17
CA HIS A 178 5.96 6.97 9.56
C HIS A 178 7.29 7.21 10.28
N PHE A 179 8.37 7.46 9.52
CA PHE A 179 9.71 7.56 10.09
C PHE A 179 10.05 8.98 10.57
N TRP A 180 10.69 9.11 11.75
CA TRP A 180 11.39 10.35 12.11
C TRP A 180 12.86 10.33 11.67
N ARG A 181 13.58 9.28 12.06
CA ARG A 181 14.90 8.93 11.56
C ARG A 181 14.90 7.41 11.36
N PRO A 182 15.14 6.92 10.14
CA PRO A 182 15.12 5.49 9.88
C PRO A 182 16.28 4.79 10.58
N ASN A 183 16.03 3.55 10.98
CA ASN A 183 17.04 2.62 11.46
C ASN A 183 17.06 1.43 10.50
N ILE A 184 17.85 1.53 9.44
CA ILE A 184 17.87 0.55 8.34
C ILE A 184 18.17 -0.88 8.82
N PRO A 185 19.15 -1.14 9.72
CA PRO A 185 19.32 -2.46 10.30
C PRO A 185 18.09 -3.01 11.03
N LEU A 186 17.34 -2.14 11.74
CA LEU A 186 16.09 -2.54 12.40
C LEU A 186 15.01 -2.88 11.37
N MET A 187 14.80 -1.99 10.40
CA MET A 187 13.84 -2.20 9.30
C MET A 187 14.09 -3.53 8.61
N ARG A 188 15.34 -3.83 8.25
CA ARG A 188 15.74 -5.12 7.67
C ARG A 188 15.37 -6.30 8.56
N ALA A 189 15.75 -6.25 9.84
CA ALA A 189 15.47 -7.34 10.78
C ALA A 189 13.96 -7.59 10.98
N VAL A 190 13.15 -6.52 10.97
CA VAL A 190 11.68 -6.62 11.04
C VAL A 190 11.13 -7.27 9.77
N LEU A 191 11.56 -6.80 8.59
CA LEU A 191 11.13 -7.35 7.30
C LEU A 191 11.54 -8.82 7.15
N ASP A 192 12.78 -9.18 7.50
CA ASP A 192 13.28 -10.55 7.50
C ASP A 192 12.41 -11.45 8.40
N LYS A 193 12.08 -10.97 9.60
CA LYS A 193 11.26 -11.75 10.54
C LYS A 193 9.82 -11.91 10.06
N LEU A 194 9.20 -10.85 9.54
CA LEU A 194 7.84 -10.91 8.97
C LEU A 194 7.78 -11.79 7.71
N SER A 195 8.86 -11.84 6.91
CA SER A 195 8.92 -12.69 5.72
C SER A 195 8.74 -14.18 6.00
N THR A 196 9.05 -14.62 7.22
CA THR A 196 8.85 -16.01 7.66
C THR A 196 7.39 -16.45 7.70
N LEU A 197 6.46 -15.49 7.61
CA LEU A 197 5.02 -15.77 7.52
C LEU A 197 4.56 -16.09 6.09
N GLU A 198 5.43 -15.91 5.09
CA GLU A 198 5.13 -16.14 3.66
C GLU A 198 3.93 -15.32 3.17
N LEU A 199 3.69 -14.15 3.78
CA LEU A 199 2.71 -13.16 3.35
C LEU A 199 3.43 -11.98 2.67
N PRO A 200 2.86 -11.38 1.61
CA PRO A 200 3.39 -10.15 1.03
C PRO A 200 3.36 -9.01 2.06
N ILE A 201 4.47 -8.28 2.13
CA ILE A 201 4.62 -7.09 2.97
C ILE A 201 4.40 -5.86 2.10
N TRP A 202 3.61 -4.90 2.59
CA TRP A 202 3.47 -3.58 1.98
C TRP A 202 3.92 -2.52 2.97
N LEU A 203 4.77 -1.60 2.49
CA LEU A 203 5.01 -0.34 3.17
C LEU A 203 3.91 0.61 2.72
N THR A 204 3.02 1.02 3.62
CA THR A 204 1.68 1.52 3.24
C THR A 204 1.52 3.02 3.33
N GLU A 205 2.36 3.71 4.12
CA GLU A 205 2.19 5.13 4.44
C GLU A 205 3.55 5.84 4.63
N ILE A 206 4.55 5.52 3.79
CA ILE A 206 5.90 6.03 3.96
C ILE A 206 5.92 7.55 3.92
N ASP A 207 6.35 8.15 5.02
CA ASP A 207 6.75 9.54 5.10
C ASP A 207 7.91 9.75 6.08
N ILE A 208 8.58 10.89 5.92
CA ILE A 208 9.60 11.35 6.87
C ILE A 208 9.06 12.56 7.62
N SER A 209 9.15 12.53 8.95
CA SER A 209 8.61 13.58 9.81
C SER A 209 9.06 14.99 9.41
N LYS A 210 8.14 15.95 9.41
CA LYS A 210 8.42 17.40 9.20
C LYS A 210 9.32 18.07 10.24
N LYS A 211 9.71 17.32 11.27
CA LYS A 211 10.62 17.81 12.32
C LYS A 211 12.09 17.80 11.87
N VAL A 212 12.43 17.11 10.79
CA VAL A 212 13.76 17.20 10.17
C VAL A 212 13.72 18.14 8.97
N ASP A 213 14.86 18.73 8.62
CA ASP A 213 14.96 19.62 7.46
C ASP A 213 14.75 18.87 6.13
N ALA A 214 14.40 19.59 5.05
CA ALA A 214 14.02 19.00 3.77
C ALA A 214 15.10 18.11 3.15
N GLN A 215 16.38 18.47 3.32
CA GLN A 215 17.51 17.70 2.80
C GLN A 215 17.68 16.39 3.58
N LYS A 216 17.49 16.41 4.90
CA LYS A 216 17.44 15.18 5.70
C LYS A 216 16.19 14.35 5.38
N GLN A 217 15.04 14.96 5.12
CA GLN A 217 13.86 14.22 4.66
C GLN A 217 14.17 13.45 3.37
N ALA A 218 14.76 14.11 2.38
CA ALA A 218 15.16 13.47 1.12
C ALA A 218 16.13 12.30 1.35
N LEU A 219 17.20 12.51 2.14
CA LEU A 219 18.17 11.46 2.46
C LEU A 219 17.50 10.25 3.14
N TYR A 220 16.68 10.49 4.16
CA TYR A 220 16.01 9.41 4.89
C TYR A 220 14.95 8.70 4.05
N LEU A 221 14.26 9.44 3.18
CA LEU A 221 13.32 8.86 2.23
C LEU A 221 14.05 7.89 1.30
N GLU A 222 15.19 8.30 0.74
CA GLU A 222 16.00 7.45 -0.13
C GLU A 222 16.45 6.16 0.60
N GLU A 223 16.94 6.29 1.83
CA GLU A 223 17.35 5.13 2.65
C GLU A 223 16.19 4.13 2.87
N VAL A 224 15.00 4.63 3.21
CA VAL A 224 13.79 3.80 3.45
C VAL A 224 13.32 3.14 2.16
N LEU A 225 13.23 3.90 1.07
CA LEU A 225 12.78 3.41 -0.22
C LEU A 225 13.71 2.31 -0.76
N ARG A 226 15.03 2.52 -0.69
CA ARG A 226 16.02 1.52 -1.11
C ARG A 226 15.97 0.26 -0.25
N GLU A 227 15.84 0.38 1.07
CA GLU A 227 15.72 -0.80 1.94
C GLU A 227 14.46 -1.60 1.61
N GLY A 228 13.30 -0.92 1.52
CA GLY A 228 12.03 -1.54 1.15
C GLY A 228 12.08 -2.23 -0.21
N PHE A 229 12.58 -1.53 -1.23
CA PHE A 229 12.68 -2.05 -2.59
C PHE A 229 13.62 -3.26 -2.70
N SER A 230 14.72 -3.26 -1.93
CA SER A 230 15.70 -4.36 -1.94
C SER A 230 15.19 -5.66 -1.30
N HIS A 231 14.16 -5.58 -0.46
CA HIS A 231 13.71 -6.74 0.32
C HIS A 231 12.74 -7.63 -0.47
N PRO A 232 13.01 -8.94 -0.63
CA PRO A 232 12.27 -9.79 -1.55
C PRO A 232 10.81 -10.08 -1.15
N SER A 233 10.42 -9.81 0.09
CA SER A 233 9.02 -9.98 0.55
C SER A 233 8.20 -8.70 0.50
N VAL A 234 8.82 -7.55 0.18
CA VAL A 234 8.10 -6.29 -0.01
C VAL A 234 7.46 -6.31 -1.40
N GLY A 235 6.12 -6.34 -1.42
CA GLY A 235 5.29 -6.39 -2.61
C GLY A 235 4.88 -5.02 -3.15
N GLY A 236 4.99 -3.97 -2.33
CA GLY A 236 4.68 -2.60 -2.74
C GLY A 236 5.06 -1.57 -1.68
N ILE A 237 5.18 -0.33 -2.14
CA ILE A 237 5.51 0.84 -1.33
C ILE A 237 4.54 1.96 -1.72
N ILE A 238 3.88 2.54 -0.73
CA ILE A 238 2.98 3.68 -0.87
C ILE A 238 3.55 4.82 -0.03
N LEU A 239 3.58 6.03 -0.62
CA LEU A 239 4.05 7.25 0.03
C LEU A 239 2.88 8.06 0.59
N TRP A 240 2.96 8.49 1.86
CA TRP A 240 1.91 9.29 2.50
C TRP A 240 2.11 10.80 2.30
N THR A 241 1.92 11.24 1.06
CA THR A 241 2.39 12.56 0.57
C THR A 241 1.31 13.44 -0.06
N ALA A 242 0.04 13.18 0.28
CA ALA A 242 -1.09 13.96 -0.22
C ALA A 242 -0.89 15.47 0.04
N LEU A 243 -1.02 16.26 -1.04
CA LEU A 243 -0.87 17.70 -1.01
C LEU A 243 -2.22 18.37 -0.70
N HIS A 244 -2.31 19.01 0.46
CA HIS A 244 -3.46 19.81 0.88
C HIS A 244 -3.22 21.31 0.61
N PRO A 245 -4.27 22.16 0.67
CA PRO A 245 -4.10 23.62 0.52
C PRO A 245 -3.08 24.25 1.49
N ASN A 246 -2.83 23.62 2.64
CA ASN A 246 -1.89 24.10 3.66
C ASN A 246 -0.58 23.31 3.73
N GLY A 247 -0.27 22.49 2.72
CA GLY A 247 0.90 21.60 2.69
C GLY A 247 0.52 20.13 2.91
N CYS A 248 1.46 19.30 3.35
CA CYS A 248 1.24 17.86 3.55
C CYS A 248 1.29 17.50 5.03
N TYR A 249 0.93 16.25 5.36
CA TYR A 249 0.93 15.75 6.73
C TYR A 249 2.34 15.83 7.39
N GLN A 250 3.30 15.10 6.84
CA GLN A 250 4.72 15.11 7.28
C GLN A 250 5.68 15.49 6.15
N MET A 251 5.40 15.04 4.94
CA MET A 251 6.32 15.13 3.81
C MET A 251 5.54 15.43 2.53
N CYS A 252 6.00 16.41 1.78
CA CYS A 252 5.50 16.70 0.43
C CYS A 252 6.52 16.22 -0.60
N LEU A 253 6.06 15.83 -1.79
CA LEU A 253 6.95 15.62 -2.93
C LEU A 253 7.10 16.90 -3.77
N THR A 254 6.08 17.77 -3.73
CA THR A 254 6.03 19.01 -4.50
C THR A 254 5.55 20.19 -3.67
N ASP A 255 5.79 21.40 -4.18
CA ASP A 255 5.12 22.61 -3.72
C ASP A 255 3.70 22.75 -4.33
N GLN A 256 2.98 23.82 -3.95
CA GLN A 256 1.61 24.09 -4.44
C GLN A 256 1.52 24.33 -5.95
N SER A 257 2.63 24.65 -6.61
CA SER A 257 2.71 24.84 -8.07
C SER A 257 3.12 23.56 -8.79
N PHE A 258 3.20 22.42 -8.08
CA PHE A 258 3.74 21.16 -8.57
C PHE A 258 5.21 21.27 -9.02
N GLY A 259 5.97 22.18 -8.42
CA GLY A 259 7.42 22.19 -8.48
C GLY A 259 8.01 21.14 -7.54
N ASN A 260 9.02 20.39 -7.98
CA ASN A 260 9.61 19.32 -7.19
C ASN A 260 10.31 19.86 -5.93
N LEU A 261 10.13 19.16 -4.82
CA LEU A 261 10.92 19.33 -3.61
C LEU A 261 12.04 18.27 -3.57
N PRO A 262 13.05 18.39 -2.68
CA PRO A 262 14.15 17.42 -2.61
C PRO A 262 13.69 15.95 -2.47
N THR A 263 12.59 15.71 -1.78
CA THR A 263 11.94 14.39 -1.63
C THR A 263 11.28 13.91 -2.92
N GLY A 264 10.71 14.81 -3.72
CA GLY A 264 10.21 14.49 -5.05
C GLY A 264 11.35 14.21 -6.04
N ASP A 265 12.50 14.91 -5.91
CA ASP A 265 13.69 14.62 -6.72
C ASP A 265 14.20 13.20 -6.45
N VAL A 266 14.23 12.77 -5.19
CA VAL A 266 14.57 11.38 -4.81
C VAL A 266 13.65 10.37 -5.48
N VAL A 267 12.33 10.61 -5.48
CA VAL A 267 11.38 9.68 -6.11
C VAL A 267 11.60 9.62 -7.62
N ASP A 268 11.74 10.76 -8.30
CA ASP A 268 11.97 10.82 -9.74
C ASP A 268 13.31 10.18 -10.15
N GLU A 269 14.35 10.31 -9.32
CA GLU A 269 15.65 9.66 -9.54
C GLU A 269 15.57 8.14 -9.35
N LEU A 270 14.92 7.67 -8.27
CA LEU A 270 14.76 6.24 -8.02
C LEU A 270 13.88 5.55 -9.06
N LEU A 271 12.81 6.19 -9.53
CA LEU A 271 11.98 5.64 -10.61
C LEU A 271 12.79 5.45 -11.90
N LYS A 272 13.64 6.41 -12.27
CA LYS A 272 14.56 6.27 -13.41
C LYS A 272 15.62 5.19 -13.19
N GLU A 273 16.11 5.05 -11.95
CA GLU A 273 17.08 4.02 -11.58
C GLU A 273 16.46 2.61 -11.62
N TRP A 274 15.20 2.47 -11.21
CA TRP A 274 14.49 1.20 -11.09
C TRP A 274 13.73 0.78 -12.35
N GLU A 275 14.23 1.23 -13.49
CA GLU A 275 13.81 0.81 -14.81
C GLU A 275 14.96 0.09 -15.52
N THR A 276 14.62 -0.73 -16.51
CA THR A 276 15.62 -1.42 -17.33
C THR A 276 15.36 -1.09 -18.78
N THR A 277 16.27 -0.30 -19.36
CA THR A 277 16.32 -0.01 -20.80
C THR A 277 17.69 -0.42 -21.33
N GLU A 278 17.73 -1.54 -22.03
CA GLU A 278 18.97 -2.08 -22.60
C GLU A 278 18.72 -2.62 -24.02
N GLY A 279 19.80 -2.78 -24.78
CA GLY A 279 19.76 -3.37 -26.11
C GLY A 279 21.15 -3.81 -26.57
N GLY A 280 21.19 -4.70 -27.55
CA GLY A 280 22.45 -5.18 -28.10
C GLY A 280 22.24 -6.15 -29.26
N LEU A 281 23.35 -6.68 -29.76
CA LEU A 281 23.34 -7.70 -30.80
C LEU A 281 23.10 -9.07 -30.18
N THR A 282 22.32 -9.90 -30.86
CA THR A 282 22.22 -11.32 -30.53
C THR A 282 23.54 -12.04 -30.81
N ASP A 283 23.77 -13.15 -30.13
CA ASP A 283 24.88 -14.06 -30.44
C ASP A 283 24.68 -14.83 -31.76
N GLU A 284 25.60 -15.72 -32.08
CA GLU A 284 25.56 -16.59 -33.28
C GLU A 284 24.35 -17.54 -33.33
N HIS A 285 23.64 -17.72 -32.21
CA HIS A 285 22.43 -18.51 -32.08
C HIS A 285 21.15 -17.66 -32.04
N GLY A 286 21.26 -16.33 -32.22
CA GLY A 286 20.12 -15.43 -32.14
C GLY A 286 19.64 -15.13 -30.71
N GLN A 287 20.48 -15.37 -29.70
CA GLN A 287 20.13 -15.16 -28.30
C GLN A 287 20.65 -13.82 -27.77
N TYR A 288 19.84 -13.18 -26.92
CA TYR A 288 20.22 -12.00 -26.13
C TYR A 288 19.76 -12.23 -24.68
N SER A 289 20.63 -11.95 -23.72
CA SER A 289 20.35 -12.10 -22.30
C SER A 289 20.60 -10.78 -21.58
N PHE A 290 19.71 -10.40 -20.68
CA PHE A 290 19.83 -9.21 -19.85
C PHE A 290 19.35 -9.51 -18.42
N ILE A 291 19.70 -8.64 -17.49
CA ILE A 291 19.17 -8.62 -16.13
C ILE A 291 18.33 -7.35 -16.01
N GLY A 292 17.12 -7.46 -15.47
CA GLY A 292 16.24 -6.30 -15.33
C GLY A 292 15.37 -6.35 -14.09
N PHE A 293 14.75 -5.21 -13.79
CA PHE A 293 13.75 -5.09 -12.73
C PHE A 293 12.45 -5.83 -13.08
N LEU A 294 11.66 -6.17 -12.07
CA LEU A 294 10.37 -6.83 -12.29
C LEU A 294 9.42 -5.90 -13.04
N GLY A 295 8.65 -6.43 -13.99
CA GLY A 295 7.68 -5.63 -14.73
C GLY A 295 7.41 -6.13 -16.14
N GLU A 296 6.60 -5.35 -16.85
CA GLU A 296 6.37 -5.55 -18.27
C GLU A 296 7.44 -4.82 -19.09
N TYR A 297 7.91 -5.49 -20.14
CA TYR A 297 8.93 -5.02 -21.05
C TYR A 297 8.39 -5.06 -22.47
N LYS A 298 8.59 -3.97 -23.20
CA LYS A 298 8.45 -3.96 -24.65
C LYS A 298 9.79 -4.33 -25.29
N VAL A 299 9.78 -5.34 -26.14
CA VAL A 299 10.96 -5.82 -26.85
C VAL A 299 10.79 -5.62 -28.35
N SER A 300 11.72 -4.89 -28.94
CA SER A 300 11.79 -4.66 -30.38
C SER A 300 13.00 -5.41 -30.95
N VAL A 301 12.78 -6.26 -31.95
CA VAL A 301 13.83 -7.04 -32.62
C VAL A 301 13.95 -6.56 -34.06
N VAL A 302 15.18 -6.38 -34.54
CA VAL A 302 15.47 -5.91 -35.90
C VAL A 302 16.49 -6.85 -36.56
N ALA A 303 16.18 -7.34 -37.76
CA ALA A 303 17.11 -8.12 -38.58
C ALA A 303 17.09 -7.62 -40.04
N GLY A 304 18.19 -7.00 -40.48
CA GLY A 304 18.25 -6.38 -41.81
C GLY A 304 17.20 -5.28 -41.96
N ASN A 305 16.21 -5.48 -42.83
CA ASN A 305 15.11 -4.54 -43.06
C ASN A 305 13.80 -4.94 -42.37
N GLU A 306 13.78 -6.05 -41.64
CA GLU A 306 12.60 -6.54 -40.92
C GLU A 306 12.69 -6.14 -39.44
N SER A 307 11.55 -5.77 -38.86
CA SER A 307 11.42 -5.51 -37.43
C SER A 307 10.10 -6.02 -36.88
N THR A 308 10.12 -6.43 -35.62
CA THR A 308 8.92 -6.88 -34.89
C THR A 308 8.98 -6.40 -33.45
N GLU A 309 7.81 -6.30 -32.82
CA GLU A 309 7.68 -5.91 -31.41
C GLU A 309 6.86 -6.95 -30.65
N THR A 310 7.23 -7.23 -29.41
CA THR A 310 6.49 -8.09 -28.49
C THR A 310 6.56 -7.54 -27.07
N SER A 311 5.74 -8.07 -26.18
CA SER A 311 5.82 -7.81 -24.74
C SER A 311 6.28 -9.06 -24.00
N LEU A 312 7.08 -8.87 -22.94
CA LEU A 312 7.43 -9.91 -21.98
C LEU A 312 7.23 -9.40 -20.56
N PHE A 313 6.92 -10.30 -19.64
CA PHE A 313 6.72 -9.97 -18.23
C PHE A 313 7.77 -10.67 -17.37
N LEU A 314 8.60 -9.89 -16.68
CA LEU A 314 9.57 -10.39 -15.71
C LEU A 314 8.94 -10.43 -14.33
N SER A 315 8.59 -11.64 -13.89
CA SER A 315 8.05 -11.91 -12.55
C SER A 315 9.14 -12.43 -11.61
N ARG A 316 8.92 -12.34 -10.29
CA ARG A 316 9.77 -13.02 -9.30
C ARG A 316 9.89 -14.52 -9.64
N GLY A 317 11.08 -15.08 -9.52
CA GLY A 317 11.35 -16.49 -9.78
C GLY A 317 12.82 -16.85 -9.59
N ARG A 318 13.11 -18.14 -9.44
CA ARG A 318 14.49 -18.68 -9.37
C ARG A 318 15.05 -19.07 -10.73
N GLU A 319 14.19 -19.08 -11.74
CA GLU A 319 14.51 -19.53 -13.10
C GLU A 319 14.62 -18.34 -14.03
N THR A 320 15.57 -18.44 -14.96
CA THR A 320 15.66 -17.53 -16.10
C THR A 320 14.38 -17.65 -16.93
N LYS A 321 13.77 -16.50 -17.25
CA LYS A 321 12.62 -16.45 -18.17
C LYS A 321 13.14 -16.46 -19.61
N HIS A 322 12.53 -17.31 -20.44
CA HIS A 322 12.84 -17.40 -21.86
C HIS A 322 11.64 -16.92 -22.67
N ALA A 323 11.89 -16.08 -23.67
CA ALA A 323 10.91 -15.67 -24.67
C ALA A 323 11.51 -15.88 -26.06
N THR A 324 10.69 -16.38 -26.99
CA THR A 324 11.09 -16.53 -28.40
C THR A 324 10.34 -15.50 -29.22
N VAL A 325 11.07 -14.70 -29.97
CA VAL A 325 10.50 -13.70 -30.87
C VAL A 325 10.71 -14.18 -32.31
N HIS A 326 9.63 -14.22 -33.07
CA HIS A 326 9.68 -14.57 -34.49
C HIS A 326 9.62 -13.29 -35.32
N LEU A 327 10.61 -13.12 -36.20
CA LEU A 327 10.65 -12.09 -37.23
C LEU A 327 9.85 -12.54 -38.46
#